data_AF-A0A9X8ZCS4-F1
#
_entry.id   AF-A0A9X8ZCS4-F1
#
_cell.length_a   1.000
_cell.length_b   1.000
_cell.length_c   1.000
_cell.angle_alpha   90.00
_cell.angle_beta   90.00
_cell.angle_gamma   90.00
#
_symmetry.space_group_name_H-M   'P 1'
#
loop_
_entity.id
_entity.type
_entity.pdbx_description
1 polymer ?
#
loop_
_entity_poly.entity_id
_entity_poly.type
_entity_poly.pdbx_seq_one_letter_code
_entity_poly.pdbx_strand_id
1 'polypeptide(L)'
;MKTLDSKSLHNGIEELQKKIQSQIEQLKKLESTIGNFSNLDDSFNGKGGKAIRAFYKEWHLPILSFHYYSLKNFNRVLTNLKKATEDLESDSNGFIRQSFLEGELTNGVKKIKSITTELVDETNNAIDLVSDIVSVQRLNDQQFHSHIQRANKEIDQTIEDLGNFDRNQTKELDSVEQDIQLMKSYISEIQAMFRSGELSVENYTKGQLNNSFFQNNLQESLKEKEYLFSFLKSLTVRSEYEGMNQLFMRNSDGTSTLFTNR
;
A
#
# COMPACT_ATOMS: atom_id res chain seq x y z
N MET A 1 -1.87 19.10 3.35
CA MET A 1 -1.37 19.09 4.75
C MET A 1 -1.56 17.69 5.28
N LYS A 2 -0.50 17.02 5.74
CA LYS A 2 -0.54 15.61 6.15
C LYS A 2 -0.87 15.45 7.63
N THR A 3 -1.61 14.39 7.96
CA THR A 3 -1.91 14.00 9.35
C THR A 3 -1.91 12.49 9.45
N LEU A 4 -1.18 11.98 10.43
CA LEU A 4 -1.23 10.58 10.85
C LEU A 4 -2.03 10.48 12.13
N ASP A 5 -3.04 9.62 12.13
CA ASP A 5 -3.75 9.12 13.30
C ASP A 5 -3.59 7.60 13.28
N SER A 6 -2.63 7.09 14.06
CA SER A 6 -2.25 5.67 14.02
C SER A 6 -3.41 4.76 14.40
N LYS A 7 -4.24 5.18 15.36
CA LYS A 7 -5.38 4.39 15.83
C LYS A 7 -6.43 4.26 14.73
N SER A 8 -6.83 5.38 14.13
CA SER A 8 -7.83 5.39 13.07
C SER A 8 -7.35 4.59 11.85
N LEU A 9 -6.08 4.73 11.48
CA LEU A 9 -5.49 3.98 10.37
C LEU A 9 -5.45 2.48 10.65
N HIS A 10 -4.97 2.04 11.82
CA HIS A 10 -4.95 0.62 12.20
C HIS A 10 -6.34 0.00 12.21
N ASN A 11 -7.34 0.68 12.79
CA ASN A 11 -8.72 0.21 12.79
C ASN A 11 -9.27 0.06 11.37
N GLY A 12 -9.03 1.06 10.52
CA GLY A 12 -9.45 1.02 9.12
C GLY A 12 -8.82 -0.16 8.38
N ILE A 13 -7.52 -0.37 8.54
CA ILE A 13 -6.80 -1.52 7.96
C ILE A 13 -7.45 -2.83 8.40
N GLU A 14 -7.65 -3.03 9.70
CA GLU A 14 -8.22 -4.29 10.23
C GLU A 14 -9.63 -4.57 9.72
N GLU A 15 -10.49 -3.55 9.65
CA GLU A 15 -11.82 -3.68 9.06
C GLU A 15 -11.78 -4.04 7.57
N LEU A 16 -10.91 -3.39 6.81
CA LEU A 16 -10.70 -3.70 5.40
C LEU A 16 -10.18 -5.13 5.20
N GLN A 17 -9.21 -5.57 6.00
CA GLN A 17 -8.68 -6.93 5.93
C GLN A 17 -9.76 -7.98 6.22
N LYS A 18 -10.65 -7.74 7.19
CA LYS A 18 -11.81 -8.62 7.46
C LYS A 18 -12.75 -8.70 6.26
N LYS A 19 -13.06 -7.57 5.62
CA LYS A 19 -13.90 -7.53 4.40
C LYS A 19 -13.24 -8.29 3.24
N ILE A 20 -11.95 -8.07 3.01
CA ILE A 20 -11.17 -8.76 1.98
C ILE A 20 -11.18 -10.28 2.22
N GLN A 21 -10.99 -10.72 3.46
CA GLN A 21 -11.00 -12.15 3.79
C GLN A 21 -12.37 -12.79 3.51
N SER A 22 -13.45 -12.10 3.88
CA SER A 22 -14.81 -12.57 3.55
C SER A 22 -15.06 -12.65 2.03
N GLN A 23 -14.61 -11.65 1.27
CA GLN A 23 -14.71 -11.67 -0.20
C GLN A 23 -13.90 -12.81 -0.82
N ILE A 24 -12.69 -13.06 -0.32
CA ILE A 24 -11.86 -14.18 -0.76
C ILE A 24 -12.60 -15.52 -0.59
N GLU A 25 -13.28 -15.73 0.55
CA GLU A 25 -14.04 -16.96 0.81
C GLU A 25 -15.23 -17.11 -0.14
N GLN A 26 -15.95 -16.00 -0.40
CA GLN A 26 -17.04 -15.97 -1.36
C GLN A 26 -16.57 -16.30 -2.78
N LEU A 27 -15.44 -15.72 -3.21
CA LEU A 27 -14.87 -15.98 -4.54
C LEU A 27 -14.47 -17.44 -4.71
N LYS A 28 -13.81 -18.04 -3.72
CA LYS A 28 -13.45 -19.48 -3.77
C LYS A 28 -14.68 -20.38 -3.91
N LYS A 29 -15.76 -20.07 -3.19
CA LYS A 29 -17.01 -20.82 -3.30
C LYS A 29 -17.63 -20.67 -4.70
N LEU A 30 -17.61 -19.46 -5.25
CA LEU A 30 -18.12 -19.18 -6.59
C LEU A 30 -17.28 -19.86 -7.68
N GLU A 31 -15.95 -19.78 -7.60
CA GLU A 31 -15.01 -20.44 -8.50
C GLU A 31 -15.22 -21.97 -8.48
N SER A 32 -15.35 -22.58 -7.30
CA SER A 32 -15.68 -24.00 -7.16
C SER A 32 -17.04 -24.36 -7.79
N THR A 33 -18.05 -23.51 -7.57
CA THR A 33 -19.40 -23.73 -8.14
C THR A 33 -19.37 -23.68 -9.66
N ILE A 34 -18.68 -22.69 -10.25
CA ILE A 34 -18.53 -22.55 -11.70
C ILE A 34 -17.67 -23.67 -12.27
N GLY A 35 -16.60 -24.07 -11.57
CA GLY A 35 -15.77 -25.21 -11.93
C GLY A 35 -16.61 -26.49 -12.04
N ASN A 36 -17.39 -26.81 -11.01
CA ASN A 36 -18.29 -27.97 -11.00
C ASN A 36 -19.33 -27.89 -12.12
N PHE A 37 -19.97 -26.73 -12.31
CA PHE A 37 -20.92 -26.49 -13.40
C PHE A 37 -20.30 -26.72 -14.79
N SER A 38 -19.10 -26.18 -15.01
CA SER A 38 -18.39 -26.28 -16.30
C SER A 38 -17.96 -27.70 -16.65
N ASN A 39 -17.94 -28.61 -15.66
CA ASN A 39 -17.60 -30.02 -15.81
C ASN A 39 -18.84 -30.94 -15.86
N LEU A 40 -20.06 -30.41 -16.00
CA LEU A 40 -21.30 -31.20 -16.17
C LEU A 40 -21.41 -31.82 -17.57
N ASP A 41 -20.35 -32.50 -18.02
CA ASP A 41 -20.19 -33.07 -19.37
C ASP A 41 -21.16 -34.22 -19.70
N ASP A 42 -21.84 -34.79 -18.71
CA ASP A 42 -22.82 -35.86 -18.92
C ASP A 42 -24.27 -35.37 -18.78
N SER A 43 -24.48 -34.27 -18.04
CA SER A 43 -25.81 -33.79 -17.66
C SER A 43 -26.25 -32.51 -18.39
N PHE A 44 -25.32 -31.72 -18.93
CA PHE A 44 -25.63 -30.43 -19.56
C PHE A 44 -25.14 -30.32 -21.01
N ASN A 45 -25.64 -31.24 -21.85
CA ASN A 45 -25.05 -31.55 -23.16
C ASN A 45 -25.71 -30.88 -24.37
N GLY A 46 -25.32 -31.31 -25.57
CA GLY A 46 -25.71 -30.67 -26.83
C GLY A 46 -24.85 -29.44 -27.16
N LYS A 47 -25.17 -28.77 -28.27
CA LYS A 47 -24.40 -27.61 -28.75
C LYS A 47 -24.48 -26.42 -27.78
N GLY A 48 -25.68 -26.05 -27.33
CA GLY A 48 -25.89 -24.95 -26.38
C GLY A 48 -25.28 -25.21 -25.01
N GLY A 49 -25.43 -26.43 -24.47
CA GLY A 49 -24.80 -26.81 -23.19
C GLY A 49 -23.27 -26.69 -23.23
N LYS A 50 -22.65 -27.17 -24.32
CA LYS A 50 -21.19 -27.01 -24.54
C LYS A 50 -20.79 -25.53 -24.64
N ALA A 51 -21.56 -24.71 -25.36
CA ALA A 51 -21.29 -23.28 -25.50
C ALA A 51 -21.32 -22.55 -24.15
N ILE A 52 -22.39 -22.77 -23.35
CA ILE A 52 -22.53 -22.16 -22.02
C ILE A 52 -21.40 -22.62 -21.08
N ARG A 53 -21.10 -23.94 -21.00
CA ARG A 53 -20.00 -24.42 -20.13
C ARG A 53 -18.66 -23.81 -20.53
N ALA A 54 -18.36 -23.75 -21.83
CA ALA A 54 -17.12 -23.16 -22.33
C ALA A 54 -17.04 -21.66 -21.98
N PHE A 55 -18.14 -20.91 -22.16
CA PHE A 55 -18.18 -19.49 -21.79
C PHE A 55 -17.92 -19.26 -20.29
N TYR A 56 -18.58 -20.02 -19.42
CA TYR A 56 -18.35 -19.94 -17.98
C TYR A 56 -16.91 -20.32 -17.59
N LYS A 57 -16.35 -21.34 -18.24
CA LYS A 57 -14.99 -21.79 -17.99
C LYS A 57 -13.95 -20.78 -18.44
N GLU A 58 -14.10 -20.19 -19.63
CA GLU A 58 -13.06 -19.36 -20.25
C GLU A 58 -13.16 -17.88 -19.91
N TRP A 59 -14.36 -17.39 -19.57
CA TRP A 59 -14.54 -16.01 -19.12
C TRP A 59 -14.53 -15.89 -17.60
N HIS A 60 -15.42 -16.62 -16.90
CA HIS A 60 -15.66 -16.39 -15.47
C HIS A 60 -14.55 -16.94 -14.57
N LEU A 61 -14.00 -18.13 -14.86
CA LEU A 61 -12.95 -18.67 -14.00
C LEU A 61 -11.70 -17.76 -13.97
N PRO A 62 -11.13 -17.32 -15.11
CA PRO A 62 -9.95 -16.47 -15.08
C PRO A 62 -10.16 -15.14 -14.35
N ILE A 63 -11.29 -14.46 -14.56
CA ILE A 63 -11.55 -13.18 -13.88
C ILE A 63 -11.76 -13.36 -12.37
N LEU A 64 -12.38 -14.46 -11.94
CA LEU A 64 -12.55 -14.78 -10.52
C LEU A 64 -11.22 -15.12 -9.86
N SER A 65 -10.38 -15.95 -10.50
CA SER A 65 -9.04 -16.28 -10.00
C SER A 65 -8.18 -15.02 -9.93
N PHE A 66 -8.22 -14.16 -10.97
CA PHE A 66 -7.50 -12.88 -10.96
C PHE A 66 -7.97 -11.96 -9.83
N HIS A 67 -9.28 -11.84 -9.61
CA HIS A 67 -9.81 -11.04 -8.51
C HIS A 67 -9.40 -11.60 -7.14
N TYR A 68 -9.41 -12.93 -6.96
CA TYR A 68 -8.92 -13.59 -5.76
C TYR A 68 -7.46 -13.21 -5.46
N TYR A 69 -6.58 -13.27 -6.45
CA TYR A 69 -5.18 -12.91 -6.27
C TYR A 69 -4.97 -11.40 -6.10
N SER A 70 -5.79 -10.56 -6.73
CA SER A 70 -5.80 -9.11 -6.52
C SER A 70 -6.15 -8.76 -5.07
N LEU A 71 -7.15 -9.42 -4.49
CA LEU A 71 -7.52 -9.27 -3.08
C LEU A 71 -6.42 -9.76 -2.13
N LYS A 72 -5.75 -10.86 -2.47
CA LYS A 72 -4.57 -11.33 -1.73
C LYS A 72 -3.44 -10.30 -1.77
N ASN A 73 -3.20 -9.67 -2.92
CA ASN A 73 -2.21 -8.61 -3.06
C ASN A 73 -2.59 -7.38 -2.23
N PHE A 74 -3.87 -6.96 -2.28
CA PHE A 74 -4.33 -5.83 -1.49
C PHE A 74 -4.18 -6.08 0.02
N ASN A 75 -4.52 -7.26 0.51
CA ASN A 75 -4.32 -7.62 1.91
C ASN A 75 -2.85 -7.53 2.36
N ARG A 76 -1.93 -7.89 1.45
CA ARG A 76 -0.48 -7.80 1.67
C ARG A 76 -0.01 -6.35 1.73
N VAL A 77 -0.47 -5.49 0.82
CA VAL A 77 -0.21 -4.04 0.86
C VAL A 77 -0.70 -3.44 2.18
N LEU A 78 -1.92 -3.77 2.61
CA LEU A 78 -2.45 -3.31 3.90
C LEU A 78 -1.63 -3.80 5.10
N THR A 79 -1.09 -5.02 5.03
CA THR A 79 -0.18 -5.54 6.08
C THR A 79 1.12 -4.75 6.13
N ASN A 80 1.69 -4.39 4.98
CA ASN A 80 2.91 -3.58 4.90
C ASN A 80 2.65 -2.14 5.38
N LEU A 81 1.50 -1.55 5.01
CA LEU A 81 1.07 -0.24 5.48
C LEU A 81 0.97 -0.20 7.02
N LYS A 82 0.39 -1.23 7.63
CA LYS A 82 0.31 -1.35 9.09
C LYS A 82 1.71 -1.34 9.72
N LYS A 83 2.63 -2.17 9.21
CA LYS A 83 4.03 -2.19 9.71
C LYS A 83 4.74 -0.86 9.53
N ALA A 84 4.63 -0.25 8.36
CA ALA A 84 5.24 1.05 8.08
C ALA A 84 4.67 2.16 8.99
N THR A 85 3.41 2.03 9.41
CA THR A 85 2.79 2.93 10.40
C THR A 85 3.41 2.73 11.76
N GLU A 86 3.56 1.47 12.21
CA GLU A 86 4.21 1.10 13.48
C GLU A 86 5.70 1.52 13.52
N ASP A 87 6.40 1.47 12.38
CA ASP A 87 7.79 1.91 12.24
C ASP A 87 7.94 3.44 12.32
N LEU A 88 6.98 4.19 11.76
CA LEU A 88 6.96 5.66 11.84
C LEU A 88 6.52 6.15 13.22
N GLU A 89 5.50 5.52 13.79
CA GLU A 89 4.92 5.88 15.07
C GLU A 89 4.49 4.62 15.84
N SER A 90 5.33 4.24 16.80
CA SER A 90 5.16 3.00 17.58
C SER A 90 3.99 3.04 18.56
N ASP A 91 3.52 4.22 18.98
CA ASP A 91 2.32 4.31 19.81
C ASP A 91 1.08 4.08 18.95
N SER A 92 0.30 3.07 19.34
CA SER A 92 -1.01 2.77 18.75
C SER A 92 -2.00 3.95 18.75
N ASN A 93 -1.85 4.93 19.64
CA ASN A 93 -2.63 6.17 19.69
C ASN A 93 -1.83 7.39 19.22
N GLY A 94 -0.68 7.17 18.60
CA GLY A 94 0.18 8.22 18.10
C GLY A 94 -0.51 9.10 17.07
N PHE A 95 -0.15 10.38 17.09
CA PHE A 95 -0.80 11.41 16.29
C PHE A 95 0.23 12.44 15.84
N ILE A 96 0.39 12.59 14.53
CA ILE A 96 1.33 13.53 13.92
C ILE A 96 0.55 14.47 13.01
N ARG A 97 0.62 15.78 13.29
CA ARG A 97 0.01 16.82 12.45
C ARG A 97 1.09 17.74 11.90
N GLN A 98 1.34 17.66 10.58
CA GLN A 98 2.40 18.42 9.93
C GLN A 98 2.31 19.92 10.21
N SER A 99 1.12 20.52 10.18
CA SER A 99 0.95 21.95 10.46
C SER A 99 1.23 22.35 11.90
N PHE A 100 1.05 21.44 12.86
CA PHE A 100 1.46 21.71 14.24
C PHE A 100 2.99 21.77 14.35
N LEU A 101 3.68 20.84 13.68
CA LEU A 101 5.14 20.79 13.63
C LEU A 101 5.74 22.04 12.97
N GLU A 102 5.30 22.35 11.74
CA GLU A 102 5.78 23.50 10.95
C GLU A 102 5.37 24.85 11.55
N GLY A 103 4.21 24.90 12.20
CA GLY A 103 3.63 26.11 12.75
C GLY A 103 3.91 26.27 14.24
N GLU A 104 2.95 25.80 15.06
CA GLU A 104 2.91 26.04 16.50
C GLU A 104 4.19 25.62 17.21
N LEU A 105 4.67 24.39 16.95
CA LEU A 105 5.85 23.84 17.63
C LEU A 105 7.14 24.56 17.21
N THR A 106 7.37 24.72 15.91
CA THR A 106 8.54 25.46 15.39
C THR A 106 8.58 26.89 15.93
N ASN A 107 7.43 27.59 15.95
CA ASN A 107 7.36 28.95 16.48
C ASN A 107 7.57 28.99 18.00
N GLY A 108 7.04 28.02 18.74
CA GLY A 108 7.29 27.88 20.18
C GLY A 108 8.76 27.69 20.52
N VAL A 109 9.45 26.81 19.78
CA VAL A 109 10.91 26.57 19.92
C VAL A 109 11.71 27.83 19.61
N LYS A 110 11.36 28.59 18.57
CA LYS A 110 11.99 29.88 18.27
C LYS A 110 11.76 30.91 19.37
N LYS A 111 10.54 30.98 19.90
CA LYS A 111 10.16 31.94 20.95
C LYS A 111 10.92 31.67 22.26
N ILE A 112 10.97 30.42 22.71
CA ILE A 112 11.70 30.08 23.95
C ILE A 112 13.21 30.31 23.79
N LYS A 113 13.76 30.07 22.59
CA LYS A 113 15.16 30.42 22.30
C LYS A 113 15.42 31.91 22.53
N SER A 114 14.59 32.79 21.96
CA SER A 114 14.73 34.25 22.12
C SER A 114 14.67 34.67 23.58
N ILE A 115 13.61 34.25 24.28
CA ILE A 115 13.37 34.63 25.68
C ILE A 115 14.53 34.18 26.58
N THR A 116 15.00 32.94 26.43
CA THR A 116 16.09 32.44 27.29
C THR A 116 17.41 33.17 27.04
N THR A 117 17.75 33.44 25.77
CA THR A 117 18.96 34.21 25.44
C THR A 117 18.88 35.63 25.98
N GLU A 118 17.74 36.30 25.80
CA GLU A 118 17.50 37.64 26.36
C GLU A 118 17.68 37.65 27.89
N LEU A 119 17.11 36.68 28.61
CA LEU A 119 17.24 36.58 30.07
C LEU A 119 18.68 36.28 30.53
N VAL A 120 19.42 35.44 29.79
CA VAL A 120 20.83 35.15 30.09
C VAL A 120 21.70 36.39 29.88
N ASP A 121 21.47 37.11 28.79
CA ASP A 121 22.19 38.35 28.48
C ASP A 121 21.90 39.44 29.52
N GLU A 122 20.62 39.65 29.88
CA GLU A 122 20.21 40.59 30.93
C GLU A 122 20.85 40.26 32.28
N THR A 123 20.85 38.98 32.67
CA THR A 123 21.45 38.53 33.93
C THR A 123 22.96 38.74 33.93
N ASN A 124 23.62 38.40 32.83
CA ASN A 124 25.05 38.59 32.69
C ASN A 124 25.44 40.08 32.71
N ASN A 125 24.62 40.96 32.11
CA ASN A 125 24.81 42.41 32.21
C ASN A 125 24.66 42.89 33.67
N ALA A 126 23.70 42.35 34.43
CA ALA A 126 23.54 42.68 35.84
C ALA A 126 24.72 42.18 36.71
N ILE A 127 25.28 41.00 36.41
CA ILE A 127 26.51 40.49 37.03
C ILE A 127 27.68 41.44 36.78
N ASP A 128 27.81 41.95 35.54
CA ASP A 128 28.90 42.85 35.17
C ASP A 128 28.88 44.16 35.99
N LEU A 129 27.70 44.67 36.35
CA LEU A 129 27.53 45.89 37.15
C LEU A 129 28.07 45.81 38.59
N VAL A 130 28.22 44.61 39.16
CA VAL A 130 28.68 44.39 40.54
C VAL A 130 30.01 43.63 40.63
N SER A 131 30.62 43.35 39.48
CA SER A 131 31.80 42.51 39.33
C SER A 131 33.07 43.08 39.99
N ASP A 132 33.08 44.39 40.27
CA ASP A 132 34.12 45.11 40.99
C ASP A 132 34.09 44.85 42.51
N ILE A 133 32.92 44.54 43.07
CA ILE A 133 32.71 44.28 44.49
C ILE A 133 32.81 42.78 44.79
N VAL A 134 32.22 41.94 43.94
CA VAL A 134 32.17 40.48 44.16
C VAL A 134 32.28 39.71 42.85
N SER A 135 33.13 38.68 42.82
CA SER A 135 33.29 37.82 41.65
C SER A 135 32.16 36.79 41.57
N VAL A 136 31.23 36.99 40.64
CA VAL A 136 30.14 36.04 40.32
C VAL A 136 30.40 35.40 38.96
N GLN A 137 30.16 34.09 38.85
CA GLN A 137 30.27 33.39 37.57
C GLN A 137 29.12 33.78 36.63
N ARG A 138 29.44 34.07 35.36
CA ARG A 138 28.46 34.33 34.30
C ARG A 138 27.63 33.08 33.99
N LEU A 139 26.38 33.30 33.61
CA LEU A 139 25.52 32.26 33.07
C LEU A 139 25.98 31.85 31.67
N ASN A 140 25.83 30.56 31.36
CA ASN A 140 26.15 29.96 30.07
C ASN A 140 24.95 29.13 29.60
N ASP A 141 24.38 29.49 28.45
CA ASP A 141 23.21 28.84 27.83
C ASP A 141 23.56 27.99 26.59
N GLN A 142 24.84 27.70 26.35
CA GLN A 142 25.29 26.90 25.20
C GLN A 142 24.62 25.52 25.14
N GLN A 143 24.42 24.87 26.30
CA GLN A 143 23.71 23.60 26.37
C GLN A 143 22.24 23.76 25.94
N PHE A 144 21.57 24.82 26.38
CA PHE A 144 20.20 25.13 25.98
C PHE A 144 20.11 25.37 24.46
N HIS A 145 21.03 26.14 23.88
CA HIS A 145 21.12 26.31 22.42
C HIS A 145 21.30 24.98 21.67
N SER A 146 22.11 24.07 22.20
CA SER A 146 22.30 22.74 21.63
C SER A 146 21.00 21.92 21.66
N HIS A 147 20.21 22.03 22.73
CA HIS A 147 18.88 21.40 22.82
C HIS A 147 17.89 22.00 21.81
N ILE A 148 17.91 23.33 21.60
CA ILE A 148 17.07 23.98 20.58
C ILE A 148 17.43 23.51 19.17
N GLN A 149 18.72 23.39 18.85
CA GLN A 149 19.16 22.86 17.56
C GLN A 149 18.69 21.42 17.35
N ARG A 150 18.79 20.59 18.39
CA ARG A 150 18.28 19.22 18.35
C ARG A 150 16.77 19.17 18.13
N ALA A 151 16.00 19.98 18.86
CA ALA A 151 14.55 20.04 18.72
C ALA A 151 14.13 20.43 17.29
N ASN A 152 14.76 21.46 16.70
CA ASN A 152 14.49 21.83 15.30
C ASN A 152 14.81 20.68 14.33
N LYS A 153 15.94 19.99 14.54
CA LYS A 153 16.31 18.82 13.73
C LYS A 153 15.28 17.69 13.84
N GLU A 154 14.79 17.39 15.05
CA GLU A 154 13.78 16.35 15.27
C GLU A 154 12.42 16.72 14.63
N ILE A 155 12.04 18.00 14.68
CA ILE A 155 10.85 18.52 13.98
C ILE A 155 10.98 18.32 12.47
N ASP A 156 12.09 18.78 11.87
CA ASP A 156 12.33 18.69 10.43
C ASP A 156 12.37 17.21 9.98
N GLN A 157 13.05 16.35 10.74
CA GLN A 157 13.12 14.92 10.46
C GLN A 157 11.74 14.27 10.50
N THR A 158 10.90 14.59 11.50
CA THR A 158 9.56 14.01 11.61
C THR A 158 8.66 14.44 10.44
N ILE A 159 8.81 15.69 9.97
CA ILE A 159 8.09 16.17 8.77
C ILE A 159 8.55 15.40 7.53
N GLU A 160 9.86 15.21 7.37
CA GLU A 160 10.43 14.45 6.26
C GLU A 160 9.97 12.99 6.28
N ASP A 161 10.02 12.34 7.45
CA ASP A 161 9.63 10.95 7.64
C ASP A 161 8.14 10.74 7.35
N LEU A 162 7.27 11.63 7.84
CA LEU A 162 5.85 11.64 7.49
C LEU A 162 5.63 11.85 5.98
N GLY A 163 6.44 12.70 5.36
CA GLY A 163 6.43 12.95 3.93
C GLY A 163 6.78 11.70 3.11
N ASN A 164 7.85 11.02 3.51
CA ASN A 164 8.36 9.79 2.91
C ASN A 164 7.38 8.62 3.10
N PHE A 165 6.84 8.47 4.31
CA PHE A 165 5.80 7.49 4.62
C PHE A 165 4.61 7.63 3.66
N ASP A 166 4.01 8.82 3.57
CA ASP A 166 2.87 9.08 2.69
C ASP A 166 3.16 8.73 1.22
N ARG A 167 4.30 9.18 0.69
CA ARG A 167 4.69 8.89 -0.70
C ARG A 167 4.90 7.41 -0.94
N ASN A 168 5.65 6.74 -0.07
CA ASN A 168 6.01 5.33 -0.24
C ASN A 168 4.78 4.44 -0.10
N GLN A 169 3.95 4.69 0.91
CA GLN A 169 2.75 3.89 1.16
C GLN A 169 1.64 4.14 0.13
N THR A 170 1.53 5.36 -0.40
CA THR A 170 0.62 5.63 -1.53
C THR A 170 1.05 4.84 -2.75
N LYS A 171 2.35 4.81 -3.06
CA LYS A 171 2.89 4.08 -4.21
C LYS A 171 2.66 2.57 -4.13
N GLU A 172 2.73 1.98 -2.94
CA GLU A 172 2.44 0.53 -2.78
C GLU A 172 1.00 0.15 -3.20
N LEU A 173 0.06 1.11 -3.19
CA LEU A 173 -1.31 0.91 -3.67
C LEU A 173 -1.43 0.91 -5.20
N ASP A 174 -0.43 1.37 -5.95
CA ASP A 174 -0.45 1.41 -7.42
C ASP A 174 -0.70 0.01 -8.01
N SER A 175 -0.09 -1.03 -7.41
CA SER A 175 -0.30 -2.42 -7.84
C SER A 175 -1.76 -2.88 -7.70
N VAL A 176 -2.48 -2.37 -6.70
CA VAL A 176 -3.90 -2.68 -6.47
C VAL A 176 -4.76 -1.90 -7.46
N GLU A 177 -4.42 -0.65 -7.74
CA GLU A 177 -5.09 0.15 -8.76
C GLU A 177 -4.96 -0.50 -10.15
N GLN A 178 -3.75 -0.91 -10.54
CA GLN A 178 -3.49 -1.58 -11.80
C GLN A 178 -4.34 -2.85 -11.97
N ASP A 179 -4.44 -3.68 -10.92
CA ASP A 179 -5.29 -4.87 -10.92
C ASP A 179 -6.77 -4.52 -11.17
N ILE A 180 -7.27 -3.46 -10.53
CA ILE A 180 -8.64 -2.98 -10.71
C ILE A 180 -8.86 -2.45 -12.13
N GLN A 181 -7.92 -1.69 -12.68
CA GLN A 181 -8.02 -1.15 -14.03
C GLN A 181 -8.00 -2.26 -15.09
N LEU A 182 -7.18 -3.30 -14.91
CA LEU A 182 -7.15 -4.45 -15.80
C LEU A 182 -8.49 -5.20 -15.78
N MET A 183 -9.05 -5.46 -14.60
CA MET A 183 -10.38 -6.08 -14.48
C MET A 183 -11.48 -5.24 -15.14
N LYS A 184 -11.50 -3.91 -14.90
CA LYS A 184 -12.46 -3.00 -15.51
C LYS A 184 -12.37 -3.01 -17.04
N SER A 185 -11.14 -2.99 -17.57
CA SER A 185 -10.90 -2.99 -19.01
C SER A 185 -11.36 -4.29 -19.65
N TYR A 186 -11.05 -5.44 -19.02
CA TYR A 186 -11.49 -6.75 -19.49
C TYR A 186 -13.02 -6.89 -19.47
N ILE A 187 -13.68 -6.47 -18.39
CA ILE A 187 -15.15 -6.47 -18.32
C ILE A 187 -15.75 -5.58 -19.43
N SER A 188 -15.15 -4.41 -19.66
CA SER A 188 -15.64 -3.46 -20.68
C SER A 188 -15.48 -4.01 -22.09
N GLU A 189 -14.37 -4.67 -22.40
CA GLU A 189 -14.15 -5.34 -23.70
C GLU A 189 -15.21 -6.42 -23.93
N ILE A 190 -15.43 -7.29 -22.94
CA ILE A 190 -16.43 -8.36 -23.04
C ILE A 190 -17.84 -7.79 -23.20
N GLN A 191 -18.19 -6.73 -22.47
CA GLN A 191 -19.45 -6.01 -22.65
C GLN A 191 -19.59 -5.43 -24.06
N ALA A 192 -18.51 -4.89 -24.64
CA ALA A 192 -18.51 -4.37 -26.01
C ALA A 192 -18.73 -5.50 -27.02
N MET A 193 -18.08 -6.65 -26.86
CA MET A 193 -18.27 -7.81 -27.73
C MET A 193 -19.71 -8.35 -27.68
N PHE A 194 -20.36 -8.31 -26.50
CA PHE A 194 -21.79 -8.63 -26.38
C PHE A 194 -22.68 -7.63 -27.12
N ARG A 195 -22.38 -6.33 -27.01
CA ARG A 195 -23.15 -5.27 -27.69
C ARG A 195 -22.99 -5.29 -29.21
N SER A 196 -21.81 -5.63 -29.72
CA SER A 196 -21.54 -5.74 -31.15
C SER A 196 -22.11 -7.03 -31.76
N GLY A 197 -22.47 -8.02 -30.93
CA GLY A 197 -22.88 -9.35 -31.37
C GLY A 197 -21.72 -10.27 -31.74
N GLU A 198 -20.47 -9.82 -31.56
CA GLU A 198 -19.27 -10.64 -31.71
C GLU A 198 -19.25 -11.79 -30.70
N LEU A 199 -19.83 -11.58 -29.53
CA LEU A 199 -19.97 -12.57 -28.47
C LEU A 199 -21.45 -12.84 -28.17
N SER A 200 -21.83 -14.11 -28.17
CA SER A 200 -23.13 -14.59 -27.69
C SER A 200 -22.92 -15.89 -26.94
N VAL A 201 -23.60 -16.06 -25.81
CA VAL A 201 -23.49 -17.29 -24.99
C VAL A 201 -24.02 -18.50 -25.73
N GLU A 202 -25.09 -18.35 -26.50
CA GLU A 202 -25.72 -19.45 -27.25
C GLU A 202 -24.79 -20.03 -28.33
N ASN A 203 -24.05 -19.14 -28.99
CA ASN A 203 -23.15 -19.47 -30.10
C ASN A 203 -21.67 -19.44 -29.69
N TYR A 204 -21.37 -19.45 -28.39
CA TYR A 204 -20.01 -19.36 -27.89
C TYR A 204 -19.17 -20.54 -28.36
N THR A 205 -17.99 -20.25 -28.91
CA THR A 205 -17.03 -21.26 -29.33
C THR A 205 -15.82 -21.28 -28.40
N LYS A 206 -15.36 -22.48 -28.05
CA LYS A 206 -14.19 -22.65 -27.20
C LYS A 206 -12.97 -21.93 -27.80
N GLY A 207 -12.30 -21.10 -27.01
CA GLY A 207 -11.16 -20.29 -27.45
C GLY A 207 -11.53 -18.99 -28.18
N GLN A 208 -12.82 -18.64 -28.29
CA GLN A 208 -13.26 -17.40 -28.93
C GLN A 208 -12.68 -16.15 -28.26
N LEU A 209 -12.45 -16.21 -26.94
CA LEU A 209 -11.85 -15.11 -26.22
C LEU A 209 -10.34 -14.98 -26.43
N ASN A 210 -9.63 -15.97 -26.98
CA ASN A 210 -8.15 -15.92 -27.08
C ASN A 210 -7.62 -14.71 -27.89
N ASN A 211 -8.47 -14.09 -28.71
CA ASN A 211 -8.15 -12.88 -29.47
C ASN A 211 -8.42 -11.58 -28.70
N SER A 212 -9.05 -11.64 -27.52
CA SER A 212 -9.28 -10.49 -26.64
C SER A 212 -7.94 -10.01 -26.09
N PHE A 213 -7.69 -8.71 -26.25
CA PHE A 213 -6.44 -8.10 -25.81
C PHE A 213 -6.31 -8.17 -24.28
N PHE A 214 -7.39 -7.83 -23.56
CA PHE A 214 -7.34 -7.80 -22.11
C PHE A 214 -7.42 -9.20 -21.49
N GLN A 215 -7.96 -10.21 -22.19
CA GLN A 215 -7.88 -11.59 -21.70
C GLN A 215 -6.42 -12.06 -21.64
N ASN A 216 -5.64 -11.81 -22.69
CA ASN A 216 -4.23 -12.22 -22.71
C ASN A 216 -3.44 -11.54 -21.59
N ASN A 217 -3.59 -10.22 -21.43
CA ASN A 217 -2.95 -9.48 -20.35
C ASN A 217 -3.37 -9.98 -18.95
N LEU A 218 -4.67 -10.28 -18.77
CA LEU A 218 -5.18 -10.84 -17.52
C LEU A 218 -4.60 -12.22 -17.24
N GLN A 219 -4.51 -13.10 -18.24
CA GLN A 219 -3.94 -14.44 -18.07
C GLN A 219 -2.44 -14.40 -17.78
N GLU A 220 -1.68 -13.50 -18.42
CA GLU A 220 -0.26 -13.30 -18.13
C GLU A 220 -0.05 -12.81 -16.70
N SER A 221 -0.75 -11.74 -16.31
CA SER A 221 -0.68 -11.21 -14.94
C SER A 221 -1.18 -12.20 -13.89
N LEU A 222 -2.19 -13.02 -14.23
CA LEU A 222 -2.66 -14.10 -13.37
C LEU A 222 -1.55 -15.14 -13.11
N LYS A 223 -0.84 -15.58 -14.16
CA LYS A 223 0.28 -16.53 -14.01
C LYS A 223 1.39 -15.97 -13.14
N GLU A 224 1.73 -14.70 -13.32
CA GLU A 224 2.73 -14.01 -12.49
C GLU A 224 2.32 -13.99 -11.02
N LYS A 225 1.05 -13.66 -10.73
CA LYS A 225 0.50 -13.67 -9.38
C LYS A 225 0.47 -15.08 -8.80
N GLU A 226 0.00 -16.07 -9.54
CA GLU A 226 0.01 -17.48 -9.12
C GLU A 226 1.41 -17.95 -8.75
N TYR A 227 2.39 -17.66 -9.60
CA TYR A 227 3.79 -17.94 -9.35
C TYR A 227 4.27 -17.25 -8.07
N LEU A 228 4.06 -15.94 -7.95
CA LEU A 228 4.44 -15.16 -6.77
C LEU A 228 3.84 -15.75 -5.50
N PHE A 229 2.54 -16.01 -5.45
CA PHE A 229 1.90 -16.55 -4.25
C PHE A 229 2.32 -17.98 -3.95
N SER A 230 2.58 -18.80 -4.97
CA SER A 230 3.14 -20.14 -4.77
C SER A 230 4.55 -20.08 -4.18
N PHE A 231 5.37 -19.17 -4.69
CA PHE A 231 6.73 -18.94 -4.23
C PHE A 231 6.75 -18.38 -2.80
N LEU A 232 5.95 -17.36 -2.50
CA LEU A 232 5.83 -16.80 -1.15
C LEU A 232 5.37 -17.83 -0.12
N LYS A 233 4.50 -18.78 -0.51
CA LYS A 233 4.08 -19.89 0.36
C LYS A 233 5.21 -20.91 0.60
N SER A 234 6.17 -21.01 -0.32
CA SER A 234 7.34 -21.90 -0.18
C SER A 234 8.42 -21.33 0.73
N LEU A 235 8.42 -20.02 0.99
CA LEU A 235 9.34 -19.38 1.92
C LEU A 235 9.00 -19.82 3.36
N THR A 236 9.98 -20.42 4.03
CA THR A 236 9.86 -20.93 5.40
C THR A 236 10.37 -19.95 6.44
N VAL A 237 11.09 -18.89 6.02
CA VAL A 237 11.69 -17.88 6.90
C VAL A 237 11.04 -16.50 6.67
N ARG A 238 10.61 -15.86 7.77
CA ARG A 238 9.88 -14.57 7.74
C ARG A 238 10.69 -13.41 7.14
N SER A 239 12.01 -13.38 7.35
CA SER A 239 12.88 -12.34 6.78
C SER A 239 13.05 -12.46 5.26
N GLU A 240 13.01 -13.68 4.71
CA GLU A 240 13.05 -13.91 3.26
C GLU A 240 11.77 -13.42 2.59
N TYR A 241 10.62 -13.64 3.25
CA TYR A 241 9.33 -13.11 2.80
C TYR A 241 9.31 -11.58 2.73
N GLU A 242 9.78 -10.90 3.78
CA GLU A 242 9.76 -9.44 3.87
C GLU A 242 10.71 -8.78 2.85
N GLY A 243 11.92 -9.31 2.68
CA GLY A 243 12.88 -8.81 1.69
C GLY A 243 12.43 -9.01 0.24
N MET A 244 11.83 -10.17 -0.08
CA MET A 244 11.38 -10.43 -1.44
C MET A 244 10.10 -9.68 -1.81
N ASN A 245 9.19 -9.44 -0.85
CA ASN A 245 8.00 -8.63 -1.07
C ASN A 245 8.34 -7.20 -1.56
N GLN A 246 9.37 -6.60 -0.97
CA GLN A 246 9.82 -5.26 -1.32
C GLN A 246 10.47 -5.23 -2.73
N LEU A 247 11.22 -6.28 -3.09
CA LEU A 247 11.84 -6.39 -4.43
C LEU A 247 10.80 -6.52 -5.55
N PHE A 248 9.71 -7.27 -5.34
CA PHE A 248 8.68 -7.43 -6.35
C PHE A 248 7.86 -6.15 -6.58
N MET A 249 7.55 -5.39 -5.53
CA MET A 249 6.84 -4.11 -5.67
C MET A 249 7.66 -3.10 -6.47
N ARG A 250 8.98 -3.07 -6.22
CA ARG A 250 9.91 -2.21 -6.95
C ARG A 250 10.06 -2.57 -8.44
N ASN A 251 9.88 -3.84 -8.82
CA ASN A 251 10.01 -4.28 -10.22
C ASN A 251 8.72 -4.12 -11.04
N SER A 252 7.58 -3.85 -10.40
CA SER A 252 6.33 -3.53 -11.10
C SER A 252 6.30 -2.11 -11.69
N ASP A 253 7.28 -1.27 -11.37
CA ASP A 253 7.44 0.12 -11.84
C ASP A 253 8.01 0.26 -13.27
N GLY A 254 8.01 -0.79 -14.08
CA GLY A 254 8.40 -0.67 -15.48
C GLY A 254 9.92 -0.67 -15.71
N THR A 255 10.54 -1.84 -15.55
CA THR A 255 11.58 -2.32 -16.46
C THR A 255 11.49 -3.83 -16.49
N SER A 256 10.88 -4.37 -17.53
CA SER A 256 11.09 -5.77 -17.93
C SER A 256 12.56 -5.91 -18.36
N THR A 257 13.43 -6.17 -17.41
CA THR A 257 14.67 -6.90 -17.69
C THR A 257 14.42 -8.33 -17.29
N LEU A 258 13.89 -9.08 -18.25
CA LEU A 258 13.94 -10.54 -18.29
C LEU A 258 15.36 -10.97 -17.91
N PHE A 259 15.50 -11.71 -16.82
CA PHE A 259 16.69 -12.52 -16.57
C PHE A 259 16.72 -13.65 -17.63
N THR A 260 17.27 -13.35 -18.80
CA THR A 260 17.76 -14.39 -19.71
C THR A 260 19.09 -14.88 -19.14
N ASN A 261 19.06 -15.96 -18.37
CA ASN A 261 20.27 -16.73 -18.09
C ASN A 261 20.52 -17.70 -19.25
N ARG A 262 21.73 -17.60 -19.79
CA ARG A 262 22.37 -18.60 -20.64
C ARG A 262 22.45 -19.97 -19.95
#